data_AF-A0A7R8RN94-F1
#
_entry.id   AF-A0A7R8RN94-F1
#
_cell.length_a   1.000
_cell.length_b   1.000
_cell.length_c   1.000
_cell.angle_alpha   90.00
_cell.angle_beta   90.00
_cell.angle_gamma   90.00
#
_symmetry.space_group_name_H-M   'P 1'
#
loop_
_entity.id
_entity.type
_entity.pdbx_description
1 polymer ?
#
loop_
_entity_poly.entity_id
_entity_poly.type
_entity_poly.pdbx_seq_one_letter_code
_entity_poly.pdbx_strand_id
1 'polypeptide(L)'
;MTHQALPAQTARPRTLHSSPRTAGPLQLVPPTQRSRSPRTPSKLPRMSELAIDTGDHGRIIDLSREPDAANRLPRGRAGGRYRCCACGNALIFTGPATPDSAFTPRFRHPGSPGTDRCTAPAPHQADIQSDLTTVLDLRERLARALPGTVISLTAQPQLAGQRWTLPPALVIHQGDQAVVVERPRRPLTKTTAETRRQHVRATYGERTAHWWFFDRDDTQQYLSAGTVKVRPHGTPDTHPKVRPTPAQRQLVHNGAAVCWIAKDTVLIPYGGHPGTYPAHDGEDWSGEMASWAKDWKISHPYPADSAAWWGLVPLPLLTFGAHTGFRPAPAFQVMHALEKAQKGREAHRRRLAREHAQRPKPETTAVATASAPTEASSPHPSSQPAPALAPIKASAVHRAPEQAPQAVQPPPADGPPLPQRAQVAPIQESGSHPRFTWRALLRLLRPGKTSR
;
A
#
# COMPACT_ATOMS: atom_id res chain seq x y z
N MET A 1 -46.34 -28.77 -69.14
CA MET A 1 -47.71 -29.08 -68.68
C MET A 1 -47.87 -28.37 -67.33
N THR A 2 -48.36 -27.12 -67.31
CA THR A 2 -49.78 -26.71 -67.23
C THR A 2 -50.40 -26.96 -65.85
N HIS A 3 -51.08 -26.02 -65.17
CA HIS A 3 -51.09 -24.54 -65.20
C HIS A 3 -52.01 -24.10 -64.03
N GLN A 4 -51.72 -22.95 -63.38
CA GLN A 4 -52.60 -22.05 -62.59
C GLN A 4 -51.81 -21.53 -61.36
N ALA A 5 -51.53 -20.24 -61.13
CA ALA A 5 -52.20 -18.94 -61.36
C ALA A 5 -52.79 -18.37 -60.06
N LEU A 6 -52.29 -17.18 -59.68
CA LEU A 6 -52.77 -16.37 -58.56
C LEU A 6 -54.17 -15.78 -58.84
N PRO A 7 -54.77 -15.15 -57.83
CA PRO A 7 -55.15 -13.75 -58.02
C PRO A 7 -54.51 -12.80 -57.01
N ALA A 8 -54.23 -11.58 -57.47
CA ALA A 8 -53.83 -10.44 -56.66
C ALA A 8 -55.04 -9.53 -56.40
N GLN A 9 -55.09 -8.89 -55.23
CA GLN A 9 -55.97 -7.74 -54.93
C GLN A 9 -55.15 -6.77 -54.05
N THR A 10 -54.62 -5.70 -54.64
CA THR A 10 -55.19 -4.33 -54.78
C THR A 10 -55.03 -3.46 -53.53
N ALA A 11 -54.96 -2.14 -53.73
CA ALA A 11 -54.20 -1.24 -52.88
C ALA A 11 -55.01 -0.02 -52.40
N ARG A 12 -54.49 0.59 -51.31
CA ARG A 12 -54.70 2.00 -50.89
C ARG A 12 -56.11 2.34 -50.34
N PRO A 13 -56.28 3.47 -49.59
CA PRO A 13 -55.44 4.67 -49.57
C PRO A 13 -54.90 5.16 -48.22
N ARG A 14 -53.93 6.09 -48.32
CA ARG A 14 -53.58 7.06 -47.27
C ARG A 14 -54.75 8.03 -47.06
N THR A 15 -55.02 8.40 -45.82
CA THR A 15 -55.67 9.68 -45.49
C THR A 15 -54.71 10.57 -44.71
N LEU A 16 -54.58 11.81 -45.17
CA LEU A 16 -53.89 12.89 -44.47
C LEU A 16 -54.88 13.56 -43.54
N HIS A 17 -54.50 13.80 -42.28
CA HIS A 17 -55.14 14.84 -41.47
C HIS A 17 -54.11 15.83 -40.96
N SER A 18 -54.01 16.94 -41.68
CA SER A 18 -53.37 18.18 -41.27
C SER A 18 -54.35 19.00 -40.43
N SER A 19 -53.94 19.49 -39.25
CA SER A 19 -54.63 20.55 -38.49
C SER A 19 -53.73 21.08 -37.36
N PRO A 20 -53.91 22.33 -36.89
CA PRO A 20 -52.81 23.29 -37.04
C PRO A 20 -52.02 23.61 -35.76
N ARG A 21 -50.89 24.30 -35.96
CA ARG A 21 -50.23 25.08 -34.90
C ARG A 21 -51.12 26.23 -34.43
N THR A 22 -51.32 26.33 -33.13
CA THR A 22 -51.66 27.61 -32.46
C THR A 22 -50.48 28.00 -31.59
N ALA A 23 -49.93 29.20 -31.80
CA ALA A 23 -48.81 29.71 -31.00
C ALA A 23 -49.33 30.32 -29.69
N GLY A 24 -48.74 29.91 -28.56
CA GLY A 24 -48.88 30.57 -27.26
C GLY A 24 -47.52 31.12 -26.81
N PRO A 25 -47.47 32.28 -26.11
CA PRO A 25 -46.23 33.03 -25.93
C PRO A 25 -45.23 32.38 -24.96
N LEU A 26 -43.95 32.58 -25.26
CA LEU A 26 -42.82 32.12 -24.46
C LEU A 26 -42.78 32.83 -23.11
N GLN A 27 -42.98 32.10 -22.01
CA GLN A 27 -42.43 32.49 -20.70
C GLN A 27 -41.15 31.71 -20.44
N LEU A 28 -40.02 32.42 -20.57
CA LEU A 28 -38.69 31.94 -20.18
C LEU A 28 -38.60 31.86 -18.66
N VAL A 29 -38.93 30.70 -18.09
CA VAL A 29 -38.49 30.34 -16.74
C VAL A 29 -37.01 29.93 -16.83
N PRO A 30 -36.06 30.68 -16.25
CA PRO A 30 -34.66 30.32 -16.33
C PRO A 30 -34.43 29.02 -15.57
N PRO A 31 -33.78 28.00 -16.17
CA PRO A 31 -33.41 26.80 -15.43
C PRO A 31 -32.44 27.19 -14.33
N THR A 32 -32.87 27.05 -13.08
CA THR A 32 -32.00 27.28 -11.92
C THR A 32 -30.78 26.38 -12.06
N GLN A 33 -29.61 27.00 -12.25
CA GLN A 33 -28.35 26.30 -12.33
C GLN A 33 -28.05 25.64 -10.99
N ARG A 34 -28.52 24.41 -10.81
CA ARG A 34 -27.91 23.48 -9.86
C ARG A 34 -26.50 23.23 -10.36
N SER A 35 -25.56 24.01 -9.82
CA SER A 35 -24.13 23.82 -9.94
C SER A 35 -23.78 22.42 -9.41
N ARG A 36 -23.90 21.43 -10.30
CA ARG A 36 -23.27 20.14 -10.13
C ARG A 36 -21.80 20.37 -10.42
N SER A 37 -21.02 20.54 -9.35
CA SER A 37 -19.56 20.43 -9.39
C SER A 37 -19.19 19.24 -10.27
N PRO A 38 -18.24 19.39 -11.23
CA PRO A 38 -17.91 18.32 -12.15
C PRO A 38 -17.28 17.15 -11.39
N ARG A 39 -18.11 16.16 -11.01
CA ARG A 39 -17.62 14.83 -10.66
C ARG A 39 -17.14 14.21 -11.96
N THR A 40 -15.82 14.22 -12.17
CA THR A 40 -15.15 13.54 -13.28
C THR A 40 -15.67 12.11 -13.34
N PRO A 41 -16.39 11.71 -14.40
CA PRO A 41 -16.95 10.37 -14.44
C PRO A 41 -15.87 9.41 -14.91
N SER A 42 -15.21 8.70 -13.98
CA SER A 42 -14.49 7.47 -14.31
C SER A 42 -15.51 6.40 -14.71
N LYS A 43 -16.06 6.53 -15.91
CA LYS A 43 -16.83 5.46 -16.54
C LYS A 43 -15.86 4.32 -16.76
N LEU A 44 -16.09 3.23 -16.04
CA LEU A 44 -15.38 1.99 -16.28
C LEU A 44 -15.61 1.56 -17.74
N PRO A 45 -14.57 1.11 -18.44
CA PRO A 45 -14.71 0.62 -19.80
C PRO A 45 -15.64 -0.58 -19.79
N ARG A 46 -16.49 -0.66 -20.81
CA ARG A 46 -17.32 -1.85 -21.07
C ARG A 46 -16.40 -2.98 -21.50
N MET A 47 -16.78 -4.23 -21.22
CA MET A 47 -16.03 -5.40 -21.69
C MET A 47 -15.89 -5.47 -23.23
N SER A 48 -16.76 -4.79 -23.99
CA SER A 48 -16.66 -4.62 -25.45
C SER A 48 -15.63 -3.57 -25.90
N GLU A 49 -15.11 -2.75 -24.98
CA GLU A 49 -14.10 -1.73 -25.24
C GLU A 49 -12.68 -2.24 -24.91
N LEU A 50 -12.58 -3.47 -24.35
CA LEU A 50 -11.35 -4.11 -23.91
C LEU A 50 -11.05 -5.40 -24.70
N ALA A 51 -9.78 -5.61 -25.01
CA ALA A 51 -9.27 -6.91 -25.45
C ALA A 51 -7.79 -7.09 -25.07
N ILE A 52 -7.39 -8.32 -24.75
CA ILE A 52 -5.98 -8.71 -24.71
C ILE A 52 -5.51 -8.89 -26.16
N ASP A 53 -4.45 -8.19 -26.53
CA ASP A 53 -3.80 -8.29 -27.83
C ASP A 53 -2.65 -9.30 -27.78
N THR A 54 -2.83 -10.48 -28.39
CA THR A 54 -1.78 -11.51 -28.44
C THR A 54 -0.68 -11.20 -29.45
N GLY A 55 -0.90 -10.25 -30.37
CA GLY A 55 0.09 -9.78 -31.34
C GLY A 55 0.98 -8.66 -30.80
N ASP A 56 0.63 -8.08 -29.65
CA ASP A 56 1.37 -7.04 -28.94
C ASP A 56 1.66 -7.49 -27.49
N HIS A 57 2.27 -8.67 -27.36
CA HIS A 57 2.76 -9.25 -26.11
C HIS A 57 1.77 -9.31 -24.93
N GLY A 58 0.46 -9.30 -25.19
CA GLY A 58 -0.59 -9.32 -24.18
C GLY A 58 -1.04 -7.95 -23.67
N ARG A 59 -0.67 -6.87 -24.37
CA ARG A 59 -1.20 -5.52 -24.13
C ARG A 59 -2.73 -5.55 -24.14
N ILE A 60 -3.35 -5.00 -23.11
CA ILE A 60 -4.79 -4.77 -23.06
C ILE A 60 -5.07 -3.44 -23.74
N ILE A 61 -5.78 -3.51 -24.88
CA ILE A 61 -6.31 -2.35 -25.58
C ILE A 61 -7.52 -1.83 -24.78
N ASP A 62 -7.57 -0.53 -24.52
CA ASP A 62 -8.73 0.15 -23.94
C ASP A 62 -9.23 1.25 -24.88
N LEU A 63 -10.23 0.92 -25.69
CA LEU A 63 -10.82 1.82 -26.68
C LEU A 63 -11.49 3.05 -26.06
N SER A 64 -11.82 3.02 -24.76
CA SER A 64 -12.39 4.17 -24.05
C SER A 64 -11.34 5.23 -23.66
N ARG A 65 -10.06 4.83 -23.55
CA ARG A 65 -8.92 5.69 -23.20
C ARG A 65 -7.95 5.90 -24.37
N GLU A 66 -8.07 5.11 -25.43
CA GLU A 66 -7.18 5.10 -26.60
C GLU A 66 -8.00 5.20 -27.91
N PRO A 67 -8.72 6.30 -28.14
CA PRO A 67 -9.59 6.44 -29.31
C PRO A 67 -8.80 6.28 -30.64
N ASP A 68 -7.59 6.82 -30.70
CA ASP A 68 -6.72 6.75 -31.89
C ASP A 68 -6.19 5.34 -32.18
N ALA A 69 -6.17 4.44 -31.19
CA ALA A 69 -5.77 3.05 -31.41
C ALA A 69 -6.75 2.35 -32.37
N ALA A 70 -8.04 2.71 -32.32
CA ALA A 70 -9.06 2.15 -33.20
C ALA A 70 -8.74 2.27 -34.70
N ASN A 71 -8.00 3.32 -35.10
CA ASN A 71 -7.61 3.58 -36.48
C ASN A 71 -6.41 2.74 -36.96
N ARG A 72 -5.66 2.12 -36.04
CA ARG A 72 -4.43 1.36 -36.33
C ARG A 72 -4.60 -0.15 -36.18
N LEU A 73 -5.70 -0.59 -35.58
CA LEU A 73 -5.95 -2.00 -35.26
C LEU A 73 -6.49 -2.77 -36.47
N PRO A 74 -5.89 -3.92 -36.84
CA PRO A 74 -6.45 -4.84 -37.83
C PRO A 74 -7.93 -5.17 -37.54
N ARG A 75 -8.79 -4.98 -38.54
CA ARG A 75 -10.26 -5.11 -38.41
C ARG A 75 -10.72 -6.55 -38.58
N GLY A 76 -11.95 -6.84 -38.18
CA GLY A 76 -12.52 -8.18 -38.30
C GLY A 76 -11.90 -9.16 -37.30
N ARG A 77 -11.75 -10.44 -37.69
CA ARG A 77 -11.20 -11.50 -36.81
C ARG A 77 -9.71 -11.35 -36.51
N ALA A 78 -8.95 -10.60 -37.32
CA ALA A 78 -7.50 -10.38 -37.17
C ALA A 78 -6.68 -11.63 -36.80
N GLY A 79 -6.94 -12.77 -37.46
CA GLY A 79 -6.27 -14.05 -37.16
C GLY A 79 -6.51 -14.62 -35.76
N GLY A 80 -7.46 -14.10 -34.99
CA GLY A 80 -7.66 -14.44 -33.57
C GLY A 80 -6.72 -13.71 -32.60
N ARG A 81 -6.11 -12.59 -33.04
CA ARG A 81 -5.22 -11.70 -32.26
C ARG A 81 -5.86 -11.13 -30.99
N TYR A 82 -7.14 -10.77 -31.04
CA TYR A 82 -7.83 -10.17 -29.90
C TYR A 82 -8.53 -11.24 -29.07
N ARG A 83 -8.34 -11.21 -27.75
CA ARG A 83 -8.91 -12.18 -26.81
C ARG A 83 -9.73 -11.49 -25.73
N CYS A 84 -10.87 -12.07 -25.39
CA CYS A 84 -11.70 -11.58 -24.30
C CYS A 84 -10.99 -11.78 -22.96
N CYS A 85 -10.86 -10.72 -22.16
CA CYS A 85 -10.26 -10.80 -20.82
C CYS A 85 -10.99 -11.83 -19.93
N ALA A 86 -12.32 -11.95 -20.07
CA ALA A 86 -13.15 -12.78 -19.20
C ALA A 86 -13.38 -14.23 -19.66
N CYS A 87 -13.40 -14.54 -20.97
CA CYS A 87 -13.56 -15.93 -21.44
C CYS A 87 -12.46 -16.46 -22.38
N GLY A 88 -11.46 -15.65 -22.74
CA GLY A 88 -10.33 -16.09 -23.58
C GLY A 88 -10.68 -16.33 -25.06
N ASN A 89 -11.96 -16.35 -25.42
CA ASN A 89 -12.40 -16.50 -26.80
C ASN A 89 -11.87 -15.38 -27.70
N ALA A 90 -11.61 -15.74 -28.96
CA ALA A 90 -11.22 -14.78 -29.98
C ALA A 90 -12.33 -13.74 -30.22
N LEU A 91 -11.94 -12.48 -30.41
CA LEU A 91 -12.83 -11.36 -30.65
C LEU A 91 -12.67 -10.81 -32.07
N ILE A 92 -13.76 -10.25 -32.58
CA ILE A 92 -13.83 -9.49 -33.82
C ILE A 92 -13.71 -8.01 -33.46
N PHE A 93 -12.72 -7.31 -34.00
CA PHE A 93 -12.67 -5.85 -33.88
C PHE A 93 -13.55 -5.20 -34.94
N THR A 94 -14.61 -4.54 -34.47
CA THR A 94 -15.51 -3.70 -35.28
C THR A 94 -15.19 -2.24 -34.99
N GLY A 95 -14.11 -1.73 -35.60
CA GLY A 95 -13.74 -0.31 -35.61
C GLY A 95 -14.38 0.46 -36.77
N PRO A 96 -14.26 1.80 -36.81
CA PRO A 96 -14.57 2.61 -38.00
C PRO A 96 -13.70 2.18 -39.20
N ALA A 97 -14.16 2.45 -40.43
CA ALA A 97 -13.41 2.15 -41.67
C ALA A 97 -12.54 3.31 -42.13
N THR A 98 -12.97 4.51 -41.79
CA THR A 98 -12.40 5.82 -42.11
C THR A 98 -12.55 6.69 -40.85
N PRO A 99 -11.70 7.71 -40.64
CA PRO A 99 -11.81 8.60 -39.47
C PRO A 99 -13.21 9.22 -39.27
N ASP A 100 -13.93 9.50 -40.37
CA ASP A 100 -15.24 10.15 -40.36
C ASP A 100 -16.43 9.18 -40.14
N SER A 101 -16.16 7.90 -39.93
CA SER A 101 -17.20 6.89 -39.75
C SER A 101 -17.87 7.00 -38.37
N ALA A 102 -19.18 7.25 -38.35
CA ALA A 102 -20.01 7.31 -37.13
C ALA A 102 -20.12 5.98 -36.34
N PHE A 103 -19.35 4.94 -36.69
CA PHE A 103 -19.41 3.64 -36.04
C PHE A 103 -18.49 3.58 -34.81
N THR A 104 -19.07 3.50 -33.61
CA THR A 104 -18.31 3.37 -32.36
C THR A 104 -17.45 2.10 -32.34
N PRO A 105 -16.11 2.21 -32.19
CA PRO A 105 -15.23 1.06 -32.19
C PRO A 105 -15.48 0.14 -30.99
N ARG A 106 -15.50 -1.17 -31.23
CA ARG A 106 -15.71 -2.20 -30.20
C ARG A 106 -15.23 -3.58 -30.63
N PHE A 107 -14.83 -4.38 -29.65
CA PHE A 107 -14.61 -5.81 -29.78
C PHE A 107 -15.90 -6.60 -29.50
N ARG A 108 -16.13 -7.67 -30.27
CA ARG A 108 -17.34 -8.51 -30.19
C ARG A 108 -16.99 -10.00 -30.31
N HIS A 109 -17.79 -10.86 -29.71
CA HIS A 109 -17.64 -12.31 -29.92
C HIS A 109 -18.12 -12.70 -31.34
N PRO A 110 -17.54 -13.74 -31.96
CA PRO A 110 -18.08 -14.29 -33.20
C PRO A 110 -19.46 -14.92 -32.95
N GLY A 111 -20.50 -14.40 -33.59
CA GLY A 111 -21.89 -14.84 -33.45
C GLY A 111 -22.85 -13.96 -34.23
N SER A 112 -24.14 -14.33 -34.23
CA SER A 112 -25.20 -13.56 -34.90
C SER A 112 -25.40 -12.17 -34.28
N PRO A 113 -25.86 -11.16 -35.04
CA PRO A 113 -26.11 -9.83 -34.51
C PRO A 113 -27.05 -9.86 -33.29
N GLY A 114 -26.57 -9.38 -32.14
CA GLY A 114 -27.33 -9.34 -30.88
C GLY A 114 -26.82 -10.28 -29.79
N THR A 115 -26.03 -11.31 -30.12
CA THR A 115 -25.39 -12.20 -29.11
C THR A 115 -24.01 -11.69 -28.68
N ASP A 116 -23.88 -10.38 -28.40
CA ASP A 116 -22.67 -9.72 -27.84
C ASP A 116 -22.32 -10.19 -26.40
N ARG A 117 -22.82 -11.34 -25.95
CA ARG A 117 -22.65 -11.86 -24.60
C ARG A 117 -21.37 -12.68 -24.48
N CYS A 118 -20.52 -12.31 -23.53
CA CYS A 118 -19.40 -13.14 -23.11
C CYS A 118 -19.93 -14.45 -22.49
N THR A 119 -19.30 -15.57 -22.83
CA THR A 119 -19.64 -16.92 -22.32
C THR A 119 -19.17 -17.17 -20.88
N ALA A 120 -18.34 -16.28 -20.32
CA ALA A 120 -17.92 -16.39 -18.93
C ALA A 120 -19.10 -16.21 -17.96
N PRO A 121 -19.14 -16.93 -16.83
CA PRO A 121 -20.12 -16.68 -15.78
C PRO A 121 -20.10 -15.23 -15.31
N ALA A 122 -21.26 -14.65 -15.00
CA ALA A 122 -21.36 -13.25 -14.56
C ALA A 122 -20.47 -12.92 -13.33
N PRO A 123 -20.31 -13.80 -12.30
CA PRO A 123 -19.38 -13.57 -11.21
C PRO A 123 -17.91 -13.46 -11.66
N HIS A 124 -17.50 -14.22 -12.68
CA HIS A 124 -16.15 -14.14 -13.24
C HIS A 124 -15.94 -12.85 -14.03
N GLN A 125 -16.93 -12.43 -14.84
CA GLN A 125 -16.91 -11.13 -15.50
C GLN A 125 -16.79 -9.97 -14.50
N ALA A 126 -17.50 -10.04 -13.36
CA ALA A 126 -17.42 -9.04 -12.31
C ALA A 126 -16.05 -9.03 -11.58
N ASP A 127 -15.45 -10.19 -11.34
CA ASP A 127 -14.12 -10.31 -10.71
C ASP A 127 -13.01 -9.73 -11.62
N ILE A 128 -13.09 -10.00 -12.93
CA ILE A 128 -12.24 -9.41 -13.98
C ILE A 128 -12.44 -7.89 -14.07
N GLN A 129 -13.68 -7.41 -14.10
CA GLN A 129 -13.99 -5.97 -14.12
C GLN A 129 -13.45 -5.26 -12.86
N SER A 130 -13.51 -5.91 -11.69
CA SER A 130 -12.98 -5.38 -10.43
C SER A 130 -11.44 -5.26 -10.45
N ASP A 131 -10.75 -6.28 -10.96
CA ASP A 131 -9.29 -6.27 -11.14
C ASP A 131 -8.88 -5.15 -12.11
N LEU A 132 -9.56 -5.01 -13.25
CA LEU A 132 -9.34 -3.93 -14.22
C LEU A 132 -9.61 -2.55 -13.63
N THR A 133 -10.67 -2.39 -12.84
CA THR A 133 -11.04 -1.13 -12.16
C THR A 133 -9.89 -0.64 -11.29
N THR A 134 -9.37 -1.50 -10.39
CA THR A 134 -8.30 -1.11 -9.46
C THR A 134 -7.02 -0.70 -10.19
N VAL A 135 -6.69 -1.35 -11.31
CA VAL A 135 -5.49 -1.05 -12.10
C VAL A 135 -5.67 0.19 -12.98
N LEU A 136 -6.84 0.39 -13.60
CA LEU A 136 -7.12 1.58 -14.42
C LEU A 136 -7.21 2.84 -13.56
N ASP A 137 -7.78 2.77 -12.35
CA ASP A 137 -7.74 3.87 -11.38
C ASP A 137 -6.32 4.24 -10.96
N LEU A 138 -5.39 3.26 -10.93
CA LEU A 138 -3.97 3.53 -10.71
C LEU A 138 -3.30 4.11 -11.96
N ARG A 139 -3.63 3.61 -13.17
CA ARG A 139 -3.17 4.15 -14.46
C ARG A 139 -3.49 5.63 -14.60
N GLU A 140 -4.71 6.04 -14.29
CA GLU A 140 -5.14 7.44 -14.39
C GLU A 140 -4.41 8.35 -13.39
N ARG A 141 -4.15 7.85 -12.17
CA ARG A 141 -3.35 8.57 -11.17
C ARG A 141 -1.88 8.71 -11.61
N LEU A 142 -1.29 7.63 -12.13
CA LEU A 142 0.08 7.63 -12.63
C LEU A 142 0.23 8.51 -13.88
N ALA A 143 -0.73 8.50 -14.81
CA ALA A 143 -0.70 9.36 -16.00
C ALA A 143 -0.74 10.86 -15.64
N ARG A 144 -1.46 11.25 -14.57
CA ARG A 144 -1.42 12.61 -14.03
C ARG A 144 -0.10 12.94 -13.34
N ALA A 145 0.53 11.96 -12.69
CA ALA A 145 1.83 12.12 -12.03
C ALA A 145 3.02 12.12 -13.02
N LEU A 146 2.85 11.49 -14.19
CA LEU A 146 3.88 11.25 -15.21
C LEU A 146 3.43 11.80 -16.59
N PRO A 147 3.24 13.13 -16.74
CA PRO A 147 2.78 13.71 -18.00
C PRO A 147 3.71 13.34 -19.17
N GLY A 148 3.13 13.02 -20.33
CA GLY A 148 3.85 12.60 -21.52
C GLY A 148 4.42 11.17 -21.50
N THR A 149 4.26 10.41 -20.41
CA THR A 149 4.75 9.03 -20.31
C THR A 149 3.72 8.03 -20.85
N VAL A 150 4.15 7.07 -21.67
CA VAL A 150 3.27 5.99 -22.17
C VAL A 150 3.09 4.94 -21.07
N ILE A 151 1.84 4.75 -20.64
CA ILE A 151 1.46 3.72 -19.66
C ILE A 151 0.50 2.73 -20.34
N SER A 152 1.05 1.56 -20.67
CA SER A 152 0.30 0.40 -21.18
C SER A 152 -0.22 -0.48 -20.05
N LEU A 153 -1.30 -1.19 -20.29
CA LEU A 153 -1.81 -2.25 -19.42
C LEU A 153 -1.46 -3.59 -20.08
N THR A 154 -0.89 -4.56 -19.36
CA THR A 154 -0.41 -5.83 -19.96
C THR A 154 -0.79 -7.03 -19.09
N ALA A 155 -1.46 -8.01 -19.70
CA ALA A 155 -1.73 -9.33 -19.15
C ALA A 155 -0.88 -10.39 -19.86
N GLN A 156 -0.72 -11.56 -19.24
CA GLN A 156 -0.14 -12.70 -19.95
C GLN A 156 -1.15 -13.27 -20.95
N PRO A 157 -0.83 -13.40 -22.25
CA PRO A 157 -1.75 -13.94 -23.26
C PRO A 157 -2.36 -15.29 -22.88
N GLN A 158 -1.55 -16.20 -22.33
CA GLN A 158 -1.99 -17.53 -21.89
C GLN A 158 -3.00 -17.51 -20.72
N LEU A 159 -3.16 -16.40 -20.01
CA LEU A 159 -4.12 -16.22 -18.91
C LEU A 159 -5.43 -15.55 -19.36
N ALA A 160 -5.63 -15.33 -20.66
CA ALA A 160 -6.89 -14.81 -21.19
C ALA A 160 -8.05 -15.76 -20.86
N GLY A 161 -9.12 -15.24 -20.23
CA GLY A 161 -10.26 -16.04 -19.80
C GLY A 161 -10.08 -16.79 -18.49
N GLN A 162 -8.89 -16.82 -17.92
CA GLN A 162 -8.64 -17.41 -16.60
C GLN A 162 -8.96 -16.42 -15.49
N ARG A 163 -9.23 -16.93 -14.29
CA ARG A 163 -9.28 -16.08 -13.09
C ARG A 163 -7.87 -15.62 -12.73
N TRP A 164 -7.63 -14.32 -12.81
CA TRP A 164 -6.33 -13.74 -12.53
C TRP A 164 -5.93 -13.85 -11.05
N THR A 165 -4.82 -14.54 -10.76
CA THR A 165 -4.19 -14.52 -9.43
C THR A 165 -3.66 -13.13 -9.09
N LEU A 166 -3.09 -12.46 -10.08
CA LEU A 166 -2.69 -11.05 -10.06
C LEU A 166 -3.38 -10.31 -11.22
N PRO A 167 -3.97 -9.12 -10.99
CA PRO A 167 -4.46 -8.26 -12.06
C PRO A 167 -3.39 -7.98 -13.14
N PRO A 168 -3.78 -7.54 -14.34
CA PRO A 168 -2.84 -7.09 -15.37
C PRO A 168 -1.95 -5.96 -14.81
N ALA A 169 -0.69 -5.93 -15.21
CA ALA A 169 0.25 -4.94 -14.72
C ALA A 169 0.26 -3.68 -15.59
N LEU A 170 0.67 -2.56 -15.00
CA LEU A 170 0.99 -1.36 -15.77
C LEU A 170 2.45 -1.40 -16.19
N VAL A 171 2.71 -1.15 -17.47
CA VAL A 171 4.05 -1.03 -18.04
C VAL A 171 4.25 0.42 -18.45
N ILE A 172 5.19 1.08 -17.79
CA ILE A 172 5.53 2.49 -17.98
C ILE A 172 6.82 2.52 -18.81
N HIS A 173 6.77 3.09 -20.00
CA HIS A 173 7.94 3.22 -20.88
C HIS A 173 8.56 4.62 -20.75
N GLN A 174 9.83 4.69 -20.38
CA GLN A 174 10.61 5.92 -20.22
C GLN A 174 11.88 5.81 -21.08
N GLY A 175 11.77 6.20 -22.36
CA GLY A 175 12.77 5.87 -23.38
C GLY A 175 12.92 4.35 -23.48
N ASP A 176 14.16 3.87 -23.53
CA ASP A 176 14.50 2.44 -23.62
C ASP A 176 14.31 1.66 -22.30
N GLN A 177 13.84 2.32 -21.23
CA GLN A 177 13.62 1.67 -19.92
C GLN A 177 12.14 1.40 -19.68
N ALA A 178 11.82 0.17 -19.31
CA ALA A 178 10.50 -0.22 -18.82
C ALA A 178 10.48 -0.25 -17.28
N VAL A 179 9.37 0.18 -16.71
CA VAL A 179 9.04 0.02 -15.29
C VAL A 179 7.72 -0.74 -15.21
N VAL A 180 7.71 -1.87 -14.50
CA VAL A 180 6.50 -2.68 -14.30
C VAL A 180 5.92 -2.40 -12.93
N VAL A 181 4.64 -2.03 -12.90
CA VAL A 181 3.89 -1.72 -11.69
C VAL A 181 2.75 -2.73 -11.52
N GLU A 182 2.89 -3.56 -10.49
CA GLU A 182 1.89 -4.54 -10.05
C GLU A 182 0.95 -3.91 -9.02
N ARG A 183 -0.34 -4.25 -9.11
CA ARG A 183 -1.37 -3.79 -8.17
C ARG A 183 -2.25 -4.95 -7.70
N PRO A 184 -1.80 -5.75 -6.70
CA PRO A 184 -2.57 -6.88 -6.20
C PRO A 184 -3.88 -6.41 -5.52
N ARG A 185 -4.99 -7.07 -5.83
CA ARG A 185 -6.29 -6.91 -5.11
C ARG A 185 -6.58 -8.05 -4.12
N ARG A 186 -5.79 -9.11 -4.15
CA ARG A 186 -5.93 -10.31 -3.30
C ARG A 186 -4.66 -10.50 -2.46
N PRO A 187 -4.70 -11.24 -1.32
CA PRO A 187 -3.51 -11.50 -0.52
C PRO A 187 -2.40 -12.16 -1.35
N LEU A 188 -1.19 -11.59 -1.29
CA LEU A 188 -0.07 -12.04 -2.09
C LEU A 188 0.66 -13.21 -1.42
N THR A 189 0.82 -14.32 -2.15
CA THR A 189 1.66 -15.45 -1.70
C THR A 189 3.11 -15.29 -2.17
N LYS A 190 4.05 -15.92 -1.45
CA LYS A 190 5.47 -15.97 -1.82
C LYS A 190 5.68 -16.53 -3.24
N THR A 191 5.04 -17.65 -3.56
CA THR A 191 5.14 -18.30 -4.87
C THR A 191 4.64 -17.41 -5.99
N THR A 192 3.45 -16.79 -5.82
CA THR A 192 2.88 -15.88 -6.83
C THR A 192 3.78 -14.67 -7.07
N ALA A 193 4.35 -14.09 -6.00
CA ALA A 193 5.29 -12.97 -6.10
C ALA A 193 6.55 -13.35 -6.90
N GLU A 194 7.13 -14.51 -6.61
CA GLU A 194 8.37 -14.96 -7.24
C GLU A 194 8.17 -15.36 -8.71
N THR A 195 7.15 -16.16 -9.03
CA THR A 195 6.80 -16.50 -10.43
C THR A 195 6.54 -15.23 -11.25
N ARG A 196 5.86 -14.23 -10.67
CA ARG A 196 5.63 -12.96 -11.35
C ARG A 196 6.92 -12.17 -11.57
N ARG A 197 7.82 -12.12 -10.58
CA ARG A 197 9.14 -11.47 -10.67
C ARG A 197 10.00 -12.09 -11.77
N GLN A 198 10.05 -13.43 -11.84
CA GLN A 198 10.78 -14.16 -12.87
C GLN A 198 10.23 -13.86 -14.28
N HIS A 199 8.91 -13.90 -14.44
CA HIS A 199 8.27 -13.54 -15.71
C HIS A 199 8.56 -12.08 -16.13
N VAL A 200 8.49 -11.11 -15.21
CA VAL A 200 8.82 -9.70 -15.51
C VAL A 200 10.26 -9.57 -15.99
N ARG A 201 11.22 -10.20 -15.31
CA ARG A 201 12.64 -10.18 -15.73
C ARG A 201 12.87 -10.85 -17.08
N ALA A 202 12.25 -11.99 -17.32
CA ALA A 202 12.31 -12.67 -18.62
C ALA A 202 11.69 -11.87 -19.78
N THR A 203 10.70 -11.00 -19.49
CA THR A 203 9.98 -10.23 -20.52
C THR A 203 10.61 -8.86 -20.80
N TYR A 204 11.09 -8.17 -19.75
CA TYR A 204 11.56 -6.77 -19.84
C TYR A 204 13.05 -6.58 -19.51
N GLY A 205 13.73 -7.64 -19.04
CA GLY A 205 15.15 -7.67 -18.67
C GLY A 205 15.42 -7.70 -17.16
N GLU A 206 16.62 -8.17 -16.79
CA GLU A 206 17.04 -8.26 -15.38
C GLU A 206 17.14 -6.91 -14.66
N ARG A 207 17.28 -5.81 -15.41
CA ARG A 207 17.41 -4.44 -14.89
C ARG A 207 16.09 -3.67 -14.77
N THR A 208 14.97 -4.26 -15.17
CA THR A 208 13.63 -3.64 -15.08
C THR A 208 13.27 -3.29 -13.65
N ALA A 209 12.92 -2.02 -13.41
CA ALA A 209 12.38 -1.61 -12.11
C ALA A 209 10.98 -2.23 -11.92
N HIS A 210 10.84 -3.04 -10.88
CA HIS A 210 9.61 -3.78 -10.59
C HIS A 210 9.00 -3.28 -9.27
N TRP A 211 7.82 -2.66 -9.37
CA TRP A 211 7.11 -1.99 -8.29
C TRP A 211 5.83 -2.71 -7.91
N TRP A 212 5.55 -2.79 -6.61
CA TRP A 212 4.35 -3.40 -6.05
C TRP A 212 3.59 -2.38 -5.22
N PHE A 213 2.45 -1.94 -5.74
CA PHE A 213 1.55 -0.99 -5.09
C PHE A 213 0.46 -1.79 -4.36
N PHE A 214 0.52 -1.80 -3.04
CA PHE A 214 -0.52 -2.39 -2.18
C PHE A 214 -1.57 -1.35 -1.80
N ASP A 215 -2.78 -1.77 -1.46
CA ASP A 215 -3.76 -0.84 -0.90
C ASP A 215 -3.41 -0.54 0.56
N ARG A 216 -3.43 0.74 0.95
CA ARG A 216 -3.36 1.10 2.37
C ARG A 216 -4.62 0.65 3.12
N ASP A 217 -5.76 0.67 2.44
CA ASP A 217 -7.06 0.47 3.08
C ASP A 217 -7.50 -1.01 3.04
N ASP A 218 -6.74 -1.91 2.40
CA ASP A 218 -6.90 -3.37 2.46
C ASP A 218 -6.18 -3.94 3.70
N THR A 219 -6.97 -4.38 4.69
CA THR A 219 -6.45 -4.94 5.95
C THR A 219 -5.69 -6.26 5.79
N GLN A 220 -5.82 -6.97 4.67
CA GLN A 220 -5.03 -8.17 4.37
C GLN A 220 -3.64 -7.84 3.80
N GLN A 221 -3.47 -6.64 3.24
CA GLN A 221 -2.20 -6.16 2.66
C GLN A 221 -1.51 -5.08 3.53
N TYR A 222 -2.25 -4.40 4.39
CA TYR A 222 -1.78 -3.35 5.30
C TYR A 222 -2.13 -3.68 6.76
N LEU A 223 -1.20 -4.35 7.45
CA LEU A 223 -1.32 -4.64 8.88
C LEU A 223 -0.74 -3.49 9.69
N SER A 224 -1.57 -2.52 10.06
CA SER A 224 -1.17 -1.34 10.86
C SER A 224 -0.43 -1.74 12.14
N ALA A 225 0.69 -1.07 12.41
CA ALA A 225 1.50 -1.24 13.62
C ALA A 225 1.56 0.04 14.48
N GLY A 226 0.59 0.94 14.30
CA GLY A 226 0.57 2.27 14.89
C GLY A 226 1.45 3.27 14.13
N THR A 227 2.09 4.20 14.83
CA THR A 227 2.91 5.27 14.24
C THR A 227 4.29 5.40 14.91
N VAL A 228 5.18 6.19 14.32
CA VAL A 228 6.44 6.63 14.91
C VAL A 228 6.58 8.15 14.75
N LYS A 229 6.88 8.84 15.86
CA LYS A 229 7.21 10.27 15.86
C LYS A 229 8.65 10.45 15.36
N VAL A 230 8.84 11.30 14.37
CA VAL A 230 10.13 11.51 13.69
C VAL A 230 10.45 13.01 13.57
N ARG A 231 11.71 13.34 13.28
CA ARG A 231 12.20 14.72 13.09
C ARG A 231 13.28 14.81 12.00
N PRO A 232 12.97 14.51 10.71
CA PRO A 232 13.99 14.45 9.65
C PRO A 232 14.79 15.76 9.53
N HIS A 233 14.12 16.91 9.60
CA HIS A 233 14.75 18.23 9.52
C HIS A 233 14.57 19.05 10.81
N GLY A 234 14.53 18.37 11.97
CA GLY A 234 14.21 18.97 13.26
C GLY A 234 12.71 19.20 13.49
N THR A 235 11.93 19.45 12.43
CA THR A 235 10.47 19.58 12.46
C THR A 235 9.80 18.27 12.93
N PRO A 236 8.88 18.30 13.92
CA PRO A 236 8.08 17.13 14.30
C PRO A 236 7.19 16.64 13.16
N ASP A 237 7.25 15.34 12.90
CA ASP A 237 6.38 14.64 11.94
C ASP A 237 6.02 13.24 12.50
N THR A 238 5.04 12.56 11.91
CA THR A 238 4.55 11.25 12.36
C THR A 238 4.33 10.31 11.17
N HIS A 239 5.20 9.32 11.04
CA HIS A 239 5.10 8.29 10.00
C HIS A 239 4.22 7.12 10.47
N PRO A 240 3.33 6.58 9.62
CA PRO A 240 2.67 5.31 9.87
C PRO A 240 3.68 4.15 9.97
N LYS A 241 3.31 3.09 10.69
CA LYS A 241 4.04 1.83 10.71
C LYS A 241 3.17 0.69 10.22
N VAL A 242 3.78 -0.29 9.56
CA VAL A 242 3.14 -1.53 9.09
C VAL A 242 3.96 -2.76 9.54
N ARG A 243 3.27 -3.87 9.79
CA ARG A 243 3.86 -5.21 9.88
C ARG A 243 3.77 -5.84 8.48
N PRO A 244 4.85 -5.86 7.68
CA PRO A 244 4.80 -6.40 6.33
C PRO A 244 4.61 -7.92 6.34
N THR A 245 3.83 -8.41 5.38
CA THR A 245 3.58 -9.84 5.18
C THR A 245 4.85 -10.57 4.73
N PRO A 246 4.93 -11.91 4.87
CA PRO A 246 6.08 -12.69 4.41
C PRO A 246 6.39 -12.54 2.92
N ALA A 247 5.39 -12.29 2.07
CA ALA A 247 5.58 -12.02 0.65
C ALA A 247 6.12 -10.61 0.38
N GLN A 248 5.64 -9.59 1.10
CA GLN A 248 6.15 -8.21 0.99
C GLN A 248 7.62 -8.11 1.39
N ARG A 249 8.04 -8.82 2.46
CA ARG A 249 9.47 -8.91 2.85
C ARG A 249 10.30 -9.57 1.74
N GLN A 250 9.84 -10.69 1.21
CA GLN A 250 10.54 -11.39 0.13
C GLN A 250 10.68 -10.55 -1.15
N LEU A 251 9.67 -9.75 -1.50
CA LEU A 251 9.76 -8.82 -2.64
C LEU A 251 10.92 -7.84 -2.49
N VAL A 252 11.05 -7.20 -1.32
CA VAL A 252 12.14 -6.26 -1.02
C VAL A 252 13.49 -6.97 -1.02
N HIS A 253 13.60 -8.12 -0.36
CA HIS A 253 14.81 -8.96 -0.36
C HIS A 253 15.23 -9.36 -1.79
N ASN A 254 14.27 -9.65 -2.66
CA ASN A 254 14.49 -10.02 -4.06
C ASN A 254 14.69 -8.81 -5.01
N GLY A 255 14.88 -7.61 -4.46
CA GLY A 255 15.19 -6.37 -5.20
C GLY A 255 13.99 -5.67 -5.85
N ALA A 256 12.75 -6.05 -5.53
CA ALA A 256 11.56 -5.35 -5.98
C ALA A 256 11.18 -4.22 -5.02
N ALA A 257 10.67 -3.11 -5.56
CA ALA A 257 10.20 -1.99 -4.77
C ALA A 257 8.76 -2.25 -4.28
N VAL A 258 8.49 -1.94 -3.02
CA VAL A 258 7.17 -2.11 -2.38
C VAL A 258 6.71 -0.78 -1.82
N CYS A 259 5.43 -0.44 -2.01
CA CYS A 259 4.80 0.71 -1.37
C CYS A 259 3.29 0.49 -1.19
N TRP A 260 2.68 1.30 -0.33
CA TRP A 260 1.22 1.35 -0.21
C TRP A 260 0.70 2.66 -0.82
N ILE A 261 -0.48 2.64 -1.43
CA ILE A 261 -1.13 3.83 -1.98
C ILE A 261 -2.45 4.11 -1.24
N ALA A 262 -2.69 5.39 -0.95
CA ALA A 262 -3.96 5.90 -0.45
C ALA A 262 -4.30 7.18 -1.19
N LYS A 263 -5.37 7.15 -2.00
CA LYS A 263 -5.74 8.24 -2.93
C LYS A 263 -4.55 8.61 -3.83
N ASP A 264 -4.00 9.82 -3.68
CA ASP A 264 -2.83 10.32 -4.41
C ASP A 264 -1.55 10.39 -3.54
N THR A 265 -1.52 9.71 -2.39
CA THR A 265 -0.34 9.59 -1.52
C THR A 265 0.23 8.18 -1.59
N VAL A 266 1.53 8.06 -1.82
CA VAL A 266 2.31 6.83 -1.74
C VAL A 266 3.08 6.78 -0.42
N LEU A 267 3.16 5.60 0.17
CA LEU A 267 3.79 5.30 1.44
C LEU A 267 5.02 4.41 1.19
N ILE A 268 6.21 5.00 1.27
CA ILE A 268 7.48 4.34 0.94
C ILE A 268 8.13 3.78 2.22
N PRO A 269 8.42 2.47 2.28
CA PRO A 269 8.90 1.83 3.50
C PRO A 269 10.40 2.04 3.76
N TYR A 270 10.73 2.24 5.03
CA TYR A 270 12.05 2.04 5.62
C TYR A 270 11.93 1.08 6.81
N GLY A 271 13.02 0.39 7.16
CA GLY A 271 13.00 -0.55 8.28
C GLY A 271 13.21 0.18 9.60
N GLY A 272 12.47 -0.21 10.63
CA GLY A 272 12.59 0.30 11.98
C GLY A 272 12.97 -0.80 12.97
N HIS A 273 13.92 -0.47 13.84
CA HIS A 273 14.50 -1.38 14.83
C HIS A 273 14.37 -0.73 16.22
N PRO A 274 14.03 -1.48 17.28
CA PRO A 274 14.29 -1.01 18.63
C PRO A 274 15.80 -0.82 18.79
N GLY A 275 16.22 0.36 19.23
CA GLY A 275 17.61 0.67 19.49
C GLY A 275 17.87 0.64 20.99
N THR A 276 18.90 -0.11 21.40
CA THR A 276 19.55 0.11 22.70
C THR A 276 20.93 0.72 22.47
N TYR A 277 21.35 1.59 23.37
CA TYR A 277 22.73 2.08 23.42
C TYR A 277 23.46 1.32 24.54
N PRO A 278 24.39 0.40 24.21
CA PRO A 278 25.24 -0.18 25.23
C PRO A 278 26.12 0.92 25.83
N ALA A 279 26.27 0.90 27.16
CA ALA A 279 27.16 1.80 27.86
C ALA A 279 28.62 1.57 27.42
N HIS A 280 29.39 2.65 27.42
CA HIS A 280 30.83 2.62 27.22
C HIS A 280 31.53 3.19 28.46
N ASP A 281 32.82 2.93 28.60
CA ASP A 281 33.60 3.44 29.71
C ASP A 281 33.50 4.97 29.82
N GLY A 282 33.20 5.46 31.02
CA GLY A 282 32.93 6.87 31.29
C GLY A 282 31.51 7.35 30.95
N GLU A 283 30.58 6.49 30.53
CA GLU A 283 29.16 6.82 30.37
C GLU A 283 28.31 6.26 31.53
N ASP A 284 27.50 7.10 32.18
CA ASP A 284 26.50 6.68 33.17
C ASP A 284 25.09 6.85 32.60
N TRP A 285 24.40 5.73 32.44
CA TRP A 285 23.04 5.65 31.91
C TRP A 285 21.98 5.44 33.02
N SER A 286 22.29 5.75 34.28
CA SER A 286 21.34 5.68 35.40
C SER A 286 20.38 6.89 35.46
N GLY A 287 19.43 6.86 36.39
CA GLY A 287 18.45 7.93 36.59
C GLY A 287 17.61 8.21 35.34
N GLU A 288 17.41 9.50 35.01
CA GLU A 288 16.66 9.92 33.82
C GLU A 288 17.27 9.38 32.50
N MET A 289 18.60 9.17 32.47
CA MET A 289 19.33 8.68 31.30
C MET A 289 18.91 7.26 30.91
N ALA A 290 18.41 6.46 31.86
CA ALA A 290 17.98 5.08 31.62
C ALA A 290 16.83 5.00 30.61
N SER A 291 15.97 6.01 30.57
CA SER A 291 14.92 6.14 29.56
C SER A 291 15.48 6.40 28.16
N TRP A 292 16.66 7.04 28.06
CA TRP A 292 17.32 7.41 26.83
C TRP A 292 18.22 6.30 26.27
N ALA A 293 18.58 5.31 27.08
CA ALA A 293 19.25 4.09 26.63
C ALA A 293 18.40 3.30 25.60
N LYS A 294 17.09 3.60 25.50
CA LYS A 294 16.16 3.06 24.51
C LYS A 294 15.79 4.13 23.46
N ASP A 295 15.86 3.78 22.19
CA ASP A 295 15.38 4.61 21.06
C ASP A 295 14.80 3.72 19.95
N TRP A 296 14.56 4.29 18.77
CA TRP A 296 14.49 3.54 17.53
C TRP A 296 15.66 3.90 16.60
N LYS A 297 16.12 2.90 15.85
CA LYS A 297 17.07 3.07 14.74
C LYS A 297 16.38 2.68 13.43
N ILE A 298 16.85 3.23 12.29
CA ILE A 298 16.33 2.88 10.97
C ILE A 298 17.37 2.17 10.10
N SER A 299 16.89 1.28 9.25
CA SER A 299 17.59 0.80 8.05
C SER A 299 17.01 1.47 6.82
N HIS A 300 17.88 2.02 5.98
CA HIS A 300 17.56 2.77 4.78
C HIS A 300 18.61 2.46 3.69
N PRO A 301 18.35 2.75 2.39
CA PRO A 301 17.11 3.28 1.80
C PRO A 301 15.98 2.25 1.74
N TYR A 302 16.26 0.98 2.04
CA TYR A 302 15.28 -0.10 2.09
C TYR A 302 15.18 -0.70 3.51
N PRO A 303 14.04 -1.30 3.87
CA PRO A 303 13.95 -2.08 5.10
C PRO A 303 14.89 -3.29 5.08
N ALA A 304 15.73 -3.42 6.11
CA ALA A 304 16.50 -4.63 6.34
C ALA A 304 15.59 -5.80 6.76
N ASP A 305 16.02 -7.04 6.47
CA ASP A 305 15.26 -8.25 6.81
C ASP A 305 14.97 -8.39 8.32
N SER A 306 15.91 -7.92 9.16
CA SER A 306 15.82 -7.88 10.62
C SER A 306 14.91 -6.76 11.18
N ALA A 307 14.28 -5.94 10.34
CA ALA A 307 13.42 -4.85 10.79
C ALA A 307 12.18 -5.37 11.54
N ALA A 308 12.03 -4.91 12.79
CA ALA A 308 10.91 -5.25 13.68
C ALA A 308 9.57 -4.69 13.17
N TRP A 309 9.60 -3.55 12.49
CA TRP A 309 8.47 -2.90 11.81
C TRP A 309 8.96 -2.12 10.60
N TRP A 310 8.08 -1.80 9.65
CA TRP A 310 8.40 -0.87 8.57
C TRP A 310 7.72 0.47 8.83
N GLY A 311 8.49 1.55 8.85
CA GLY A 311 7.97 2.91 8.89
C GLY A 311 7.73 3.40 7.47
N LEU A 312 6.74 4.26 7.27
CA LEU A 312 6.28 4.67 5.95
C LEU A 312 6.44 6.18 5.75
N VAL A 313 7.31 6.59 4.82
CA VAL A 313 7.42 8.00 4.40
C VAL A 313 6.23 8.34 3.48
N PRO A 314 5.37 9.31 3.84
CA PRO A 314 4.30 9.75 2.97
C PRO A 314 4.81 10.73 1.89
N LEU A 315 4.58 10.40 0.63
CA LEU A 315 4.87 11.26 -0.53
C LEU A 315 3.64 11.43 -1.41
N PRO A 316 3.35 12.64 -1.94
CA PRO A 316 2.41 12.80 -3.05
C PRO A 316 2.87 12.00 -4.28
N LEU A 317 1.97 11.27 -4.95
CA LEU A 317 2.31 10.42 -6.11
C LEU A 317 3.02 11.19 -7.23
N LEU A 318 2.67 12.46 -7.43
CA LEU A 318 3.32 13.37 -8.39
C LEU A 318 4.85 13.49 -8.20
N THR A 319 5.39 13.19 -7.01
CA THR A 319 6.85 13.25 -6.80
C THR A 319 7.60 12.14 -7.56
N PHE A 320 6.93 11.07 -7.98
CA PHE A 320 7.55 10.03 -8.83
C PHE A 320 7.89 10.53 -10.24
N GLY A 321 7.19 11.56 -10.74
CA GLY A 321 7.45 12.16 -12.05
C GLY A 321 8.44 13.31 -12.05
N ALA A 322 8.77 13.85 -10.87
CA ALA A 322 9.69 14.97 -10.76
C ALA A 322 11.16 14.58 -11.03
N HIS A 323 11.49 13.29 -11.11
CA HIS A 323 12.86 12.77 -11.25
C HIS A 323 12.87 11.61 -12.27
N THR A 324 13.94 11.48 -13.05
CA THR A 324 14.08 10.45 -14.09
C THR A 324 14.07 9.03 -13.51
N GLY A 325 13.35 8.11 -14.17
CA GLY A 325 13.41 6.67 -13.88
C GLY A 325 12.47 6.14 -12.79
N PHE A 326 11.34 6.81 -12.52
CA PHE A 326 10.30 6.38 -11.56
C PHE A 326 10.86 6.04 -10.16
N ARG A 327 11.55 7.01 -9.55
CA ARG A 327 12.29 6.83 -8.29
C ARG A 327 11.68 7.65 -7.14
N PRO A 328 11.57 7.11 -5.92
CA PRO A 328 11.07 7.82 -4.75
C PRO A 328 12.19 8.67 -4.11
N ALA A 329 12.95 9.42 -4.91
CA ALA A 329 14.14 10.13 -4.44
C ALA A 329 13.86 11.08 -3.24
N PRO A 330 12.71 11.78 -3.15
CA PRO A 330 12.35 12.53 -1.94
C PRO A 330 12.20 11.66 -0.68
N ALA A 331 11.77 10.40 -0.79
CA ALA A 331 11.71 9.49 0.36
C ALA A 331 13.12 9.14 0.85
N PHE A 332 14.06 8.91 -0.06
CA PHE A 332 15.45 8.65 0.30
C PHE A 332 16.12 9.88 0.93
N GLN A 333 15.79 11.10 0.50
CA GLN A 333 16.21 12.33 1.17
C GLN A 333 15.67 12.42 2.60
N VAL A 334 14.38 12.12 2.81
CA VAL A 334 13.78 12.04 4.15
C VAL A 334 14.46 10.98 5.00
N MET A 335 14.70 9.77 4.47
CA MET A 335 15.37 8.69 5.21
C MET A 335 16.82 9.04 5.60
N HIS A 336 17.60 9.64 4.70
CA HIS A 336 18.94 10.14 5.02
C HIS A 336 18.90 11.22 6.12
N ALA A 337 17.90 12.10 6.07
CA ALA A 337 17.68 13.10 7.12
C ALA A 337 17.27 12.47 8.47
N LEU A 338 16.45 11.40 8.46
CA LEU A 338 16.13 10.59 9.63
C LEU A 338 17.37 9.90 10.22
N GLU A 339 18.28 9.37 9.38
CA GLU A 339 19.53 8.77 9.85
C GLU A 339 20.46 9.82 10.48
N LYS A 340 20.60 11.00 9.87
CA LYS A 340 21.34 12.12 10.45
C LYS A 340 20.73 12.54 11.81
N ALA A 341 19.41 12.62 11.89
CA ALA A 341 18.71 12.91 13.15
C ALA A 341 18.90 11.81 14.21
N GLN A 342 18.96 10.54 13.81
CA GLN A 342 19.28 9.42 14.71
C GLN A 342 20.70 9.53 15.26
N LYS A 343 21.71 9.76 14.41
CA LYS A 343 23.11 9.96 14.81
C LYS A 343 23.25 11.16 15.76
N GLY A 344 22.54 12.25 15.49
CA GLY A 344 22.47 13.43 16.37
C GLY A 344 21.85 13.13 17.75
N ARG A 345 20.75 12.36 17.80
CA ARG A 345 20.14 11.92 19.08
C ARG A 345 21.10 11.02 19.88
N GLU A 346 21.74 10.05 19.23
CA GLU A 346 22.71 9.16 19.88
C GLU A 346 23.88 9.96 20.47
N ALA A 347 24.52 10.83 19.68
CA ALA A 347 25.64 11.65 20.12
C ALA A 347 25.26 12.58 21.30
N HIS A 348 24.06 13.19 21.25
CA HIS A 348 23.56 14.03 22.33
C HIS A 348 23.32 13.25 23.63
N ARG A 349 22.63 12.10 23.55
CA ARG A 349 22.37 11.24 24.73
C ARG A 349 23.65 10.73 25.36
N ARG A 350 24.60 10.26 24.54
CA ARG A 350 25.94 9.82 24.99
C ARG A 350 26.72 10.94 25.67
N ARG A 351 26.63 12.18 25.17
CA ARG A 351 27.25 13.34 25.82
C ARG A 351 26.65 13.58 27.20
N LEU A 352 25.31 13.56 27.33
CA LEU A 352 24.64 13.73 28.62
C LEU A 352 24.94 12.58 29.60
N ALA A 353 25.09 11.33 29.14
CA ALA A 353 25.51 10.20 29.97
C ALA A 353 26.96 10.37 30.51
N ARG A 354 27.87 10.97 29.72
CA ARG A 354 29.21 11.34 30.19
C ARG A 354 29.18 12.52 31.17
N GLU A 355 28.39 13.55 30.87
CA GLU A 355 28.16 14.69 31.77
C GLU A 355 27.57 14.23 33.12
N HIS A 356 26.71 13.20 33.13
CA HIS A 356 26.16 12.59 34.34
C HIS A 356 27.22 11.81 35.13
N ALA A 357 28.03 10.98 34.46
CA ALA A 357 29.10 10.20 35.10
C ALA A 357 30.14 11.08 35.81
N GLN A 358 30.35 12.31 35.34
CA GLN A 358 31.26 13.29 35.91
C GLN A 358 30.68 14.10 37.09
N ARG A 359 29.37 14.01 37.35
CA ARG A 359 28.78 14.71 38.50
C ARG A 359 29.23 14.05 39.81
N PRO A 360 29.61 14.82 40.84
CA PRO A 360 29.83 14.27 42.17
C PRO A 360 28.57 13.52 42.61
N LYS A 361 28.70 12.22 42.86
CA LYS A 361 27.62 11.47 43.53
C LYS A 361 27.54 12.04 44.94
N PRO A 362 26.36 12.43 45.44
CA PRO A 362 26.24 12.85 46.83
C PRO A 362 26.74 11.70 47.69
N GLU A 363 27.73 11.97 48.54
CA GLU A 363 28.21 10.99 49.50
C GLU A 363 27.03 10.63 50.41
N THR A 364 26.51 9.41 50.22
CA THR A 364 25.58 8.83 51.18
C THR A 364 26.38 8.68 52.47
N THR A 365 26.22 9.62 53.39
CA THR A 365 26.85 9.59 54.70
C THR A 365 26.34 8.34 55.41
N ALA A 366 27.09 7.25 55.30
CA ALA A 366 26.87 6.07 56.12
C ALA A 366 27.07 6.54 57.55
N VAL A 367 25.98 6.59 58.33
CA VAL A 367 26.03 6.88 59.75
C VAL A 367 26.77 5.72 60.40
N ALA A 368 28.10 5.86 60.48
CA ALA A 368 28.96 4.97 61.22
C ALA A 368 28.67 5.21 62.70
N THR A 369 27.79 4.39 63.28
CA THR A 369 27.44 4.42 64.69
C THR A 369 28.67 4.05 65.51
N ALA A 370 29.46 5.04 65.88
CA ALA A 370 30.60 4.87 66.78
C ALA A 370 30.10 4.49 68.18
N SER A 371 30.75 3.51 68.79
CA SER A 371 30.37 2.93 70.09
C SER A 371 31.27 3.38 71.23
N ALA A 372 30.76 3.22 72.47
CA ALA A 372 31.44 3.21 73.77
C ALA A 372 31.59 4.57 74.51
N PRO A 373 31.73 4.58 75.86
CA PRO A 373 31.86 3.44 76.79
C PRO A 373 30.89 3.36 77.99
N THR A 374 31.07 2.25 78.71
CA THR A 374 30.36 1.58 79.83
C THR A 374 30.31 2.29 81.19
N GLU A 375 29.19 2.12 81.94
CA GLU A 375 29.06 1.70 83.38
C GLU A 375 27.58 1.90 83.84
N ALA A 376 26.92 1.09 84.68
CA ALA A 376 27.33 -0.10 85.45
C ALA A 376 26.19 -1.14 85.63
N SER A 377 26.57 -2.35 86.06
CA SER A 377 25.80 -3.51 86.59
C SER A 377 24.59 -3.17 87.49
N SER A 378 23.56 -4.01 87.76
CA SER A 378 23.32 -5.48 87.63
C SER A 378 21.83 -5.78 88.03
N PRO A 379 21.31 -7.04 88.16
CA PRO A 379 21.71 -8.35 87.58
C PRO A 379 20.55 -9.29 87.11
N HIS A 380 20.89 -10.22 86.18
CA HIS A 380 20.44 -11.65 86.08
C HIS A 380 18.95 -12.08 85.95
N PRO A 381 18.67 -13.37 85.60
CA PRO A 381 19.48 -14.38 84.88
C PRO A 381 18.84 -14.82 83.52
N SER A 382 19.57 -15.25 82.47
CA SER A 382 20.39 -16.48 82.32
C SER A 382 19.54 -17.77 82.27
N SER A 383 19.72 -18.78 81.39
CA SER A 383 20.84 -19.22 80.52
C SER A 383 20.29 -19.97 79.27
N GLN A 384 20.84 -19.92 78.05
CA GLN A 384 22.10 -20.56 77.53
C GLN A 384 22.08 -22.11 77.53
N PRO A 385 22.90 -22.84 76.71
CA PRO A 385 23.63 -22.53 75.45
C PRO A 385 23.24 -23.53 74.30
N ALA A 386 23.57 -23.42 72.99
CA ALA A 386 24.85 -23.25 72.26
C ALA A 386 25.90 -24.38 72.51
N PRO A 387 26.81 -24.74 71.57
CA PRO A 387 27.20 -24.02 70.34
C PRO A 387 27.31 -24.90 69.05
N ALA A 388 27.85 -24.28 67.98
CA ALA A 388 27.96 -24.83 66.63
C ALA A 388 29.28 -25.56 66.32
N LEU A 389 29.33 -26.25 65.17
CA LEU A 389 30.53 -26.54 64.38
C LEU A 389 30.17 -26.72 62.89
N ALA A 390 30.95 -26.11 62.00
CA ALA A 390 31.01 -26.42 60.56
C ALA A 390 32.28 -27.29 60.31
N PRO A 391 32.71 -27.69 59.07
CA PRO A 391 32.25 -27.32 57.72
C PRO A 391 32.34 -28.49 56.66
N ILE A 392 32.41 -28.15 55.35
CA ILE A 392 33.07 -28.89 54.23
C ILE A 392 32.27 -29.91 53.35
N LYS A 393 32.10 -29.52 52.08
CA LYS A 393 32.17 -30.22 50.76
C LYS A 393 31.50 -31.59 50.43
N ALA A 394 30.89 -31.58 49.23
CA ALA A 394 31.02 -32.52 48.09
C ALA A 394 29.99 -33.65 47.82
N SER A 395 29.46 -33.59 46.59
CA SER A 395 29.24 -34.66 45.60
C SER A 395 28.48 -35.97 45.94
N ALA A 396 27.19 -35.96 45.57
CA ALA A 396 26.59 -36.74 44.48
C ALA A 396 26.37 -38.29 44.55
N VAL A 397 25.41 -38.70 43.69
CA VAL A 397 25.24 -39.98 42.96
C VAL A 397 24.18 -41.01 43.47
N HIS A 398 23.39 -41.53 42.49
CA HIS A 398 22.45 -42.69 42.49
C HIS A 398 21.07 -42.57 43.17
N ARG A 399 20.02 -43.31 42.74
CA ARG A 399 19.50 -43.73 41.40
C ARG A 399 18.04 -44.23 41.59
N ALA A 400 17.23 -44.26 40.52
CA ALA A 400 15.79 -44.66 40.54
C ALA A 400 15.56 -46.20 40.71
N PRO A 401 14.31 -46.71 40.78
CA PRO A 401 13.36 -46.79 39.64
C PRO A 401 11.89 -46.37 40.01
N GLU A 402 10.76 -46.64 39.33
CA GLU A 402 10.47 -47.46 38.12
C GLU A 402 9.36 -46.90 37.17
N GLN A 403 8.18 -47.57 37.04
CA GLN A 403 7.17 -47.46 35.95
C GLN A 403 5.74 -47.13 36.46
N ALA A 404 5.02 -46.13 35.89
CA ALA A 404 3.88 -46.23 34.92
C ALA A 404 2.48 -46.53 35.56
N PRO A 405 1.29 -46.19 34.95
CA PRO A 405 1.01 -45.83 33.55
C PRO A 405 -0.05 -44.71 33.23
N GLN A 406 -0.15 -44.38 31.94
CA GLN A 406 -1.33 -43.94 31.14
C GLN A 406 -2.16 -42.66 31.46
N ALA A 407 -2.95 -42.26 30.46
CA ALA A 407 -3.50 -40.91 30.26
C ALA A 407 -4.96 -40.72 30.72
N VAL A 408 -5.27 -39.51 31.19
CA VAL A 408 -6.64 -39.00 31.39
C VAL A 408 -6.69 -37.52 30.95
N GLN A 409 -7.73 -37.13 30.20
CA GLN A 409 -7.96 -35.72 29.83
C GLN A 409 -8.52 -34.92 31.03
N PRO A 410 -8.07 -33.68 31.28
CA PRO A 410 -8.75 -32.80 32.23
C PRO A 410 -10.00 -32.12 31.60
N PRO A 411 -11.08 -31.91 32.38
CA PRO A 411 -12.30 -31.21 31.94
C PRO A 411 -12.10 -29.68 31.81
N PRO A 412 -13.04 -28.95 31.19
CA PRO A 412 -12.93 -27.50 31.03
C PRO A 412 -13.05 -26.77 32.38
N ALA A 413 -12.14 -25.83 32.63
CA ALA A 413 -12.20 -24.94 33.79
C ALA A 413 -12.90 -23.62 33.44
N ASP A 414 -13.81 -23.18 34.31
CA ASP A 414 -14.48 -21.89 34.21
C ASP A 414 -13.50 -20.72 34.24
N GLY A 415 -13.62 -19.81 33.27
CA GLY A 415 -12.86 -18.57 33.21
C GLY A 415 -13.52 -17.43 34.00
N PRO A 416 -12.76 -16.60 34.74
CA PRO A 416 -13.33 -15.44 35.44
C PRO A 416 -13.87 -14.38 34.46
N PRO A 417 -14.82 -13.52 34.90
CA PRO A 417 -15.63 -12.71 34.01
C PRO A 417 -14.87 -11.58 33.29
N LEU A 418 -15.31 -11.31 32.06
CA LEU A 418 -14.83 -10.20 31.22
C LEU A 418 -15.08 -8.84 31.90
N PRO A 419 -14.10 -7.91 31.93
CA PRO A 419 -14.31 -6.56 32.43
C PRO A 419 -15.29 -5.79 31.55
N GLN A 420 -16.17 -5.03 32.20
CA GLN A 420 -17.30 -4.35 31.56
C GLN A 420 -16.86 -3.24 30.60
N ARG A 421 -17.67 -3.07 29.55
CA ARG A 421 -17.48 -2.14 28.44
C ARG A 421 -17.70 -0.70 28.90
N ALA A 422 -16.61 0.03 29.20
CA ALA A 422 -16.68 1.46 29.46
C ALA A 422 -17.30 2.20 28.26
N GLN A 423 -18.40 2.93 28.50
CA GLN A 423 -19.03 3.74 27.47
C GLN A 423 -18.17 4.97 27.18
N VAL A 424 -17.70 5.10 25.94
CA VAL A 424 -16.94 6.27 25.49
C VAL A 424 -17.91 7.39 25.16
N ALA A 425 -17.89 8.47 25.95
CA ALA A 425 -18.63 9.69 25.67
C ALA A 425 -18.14 10.34 24.35
N PRO A 426 -19.01 11.01 23.58
CA PRO A 426 -18.63 11.63 22.31
C PRO A 426 -17.64 12.78 22.54
N ILE A 427 -16.48 12.69 21.91
CA ILE A 427 -15.46 13.75 21.93
C ILE A 427 -15.96 14.92 21.07
N GLN A 428 -16.14 16.09 21.68
CA GLN A 428 -16.40 17.33 20.96
C GLN A 428 -15.14 17.81 20.23
N GLU A 429 -15.21 17.98 18.92
CA GLU A 429 -14.12 18.55 18.11
C GLU A 429 -14.01 20.08 18.30
N SER A 430 -13.40 20.48 19.42
CA SER A 430 -13.07 21.89 19.70
C SER A 430 -11.64 22.20 19.25
N GLY A 431 -11.44 22.42 17.94
CA GLY A 431 -10.10 22.64 17.35
C GLY A 431 -10.10 23.56 16.13
N SER A 432 -9.72 24.82 16.33
CA SER A 432 -9.55 25.80 15.24
C SER A 432 -8.39 25.39 14.32
N HIS A 433 -8.70 24.88 13.12
CA HIS A 433 -7.69 24.61 12.11
C HIS A 433 -7.24 25.92 11.40
N PRO A 434 -5.94 26.27 11.42
CA PRO A 434 -5.45 27.40 10.63
C PRO A 434 -5.59 27.05 9.14
N ARG A 435 -6.40 27.83 8.40
CA ARG A 435 -6.60 27.64 6.97
C ARG A 435 -5.27 27.83 6.22
N PHE A 436 -4.78 26.76 5.61
CA PHE A 436 -3.66 26.82 4.68
C PHE A 436 -3.98 27.82 3.56
N THR A 437 -3.13 28.83 3.37
CA THR A 437 -3.29 29.83 2.31
C THR A 437 -2.03 29.90 1.44
N TRP A 438 -2.21 29.80 0.13
CA TRP A 438 -1.14 29.84 -0.86
C TRP A 438 -0.24 31.09 -0.78
N ARG A 439 -0.77 32.20 -0.23
CA ARG A 439 -0.02 33.44 0.03
C ARG A 439 1.12 33.26 1.05
N ALA A 440 1.04 32.30 1.98
CA ALA A 440 2.14 32.00 2.90
C ALA A 440 3.32 31.33 2.17
N LEU A 441 3.03 30.42 1.24
CA LEU A 441 4.03 29.68 0.46
C LEU A 441 4.76 30.60 -0.54
N LEU A 442 4.06 31.57 -1.12
CA LEU A 442 4.66 32.60 -1.99
C LEU A 442 5.55 33.61 -1.26
N ARG A 443 5.42 33.78 0.07
CA ARG A 443 6.35 34.63 0.85
C ARG A 443 7.71 33.96 1.09
N LEU A 444 7.75 32.64 1.12
CA LEU A 444 8.99 31.85 1.28
C LEU A 444 9.83 31.73 -0.01
N LEU A 445 9.27 32.14 -1.16
CA LEU A 445 9.91 32.01 -2.48
C LEU A 445 10.39 33.35 -3.07
N ARG A 446 10.49 34.42 -2.27
CA ARG A 446 11.14 35.66 -2.72
C ARG A 446 12.65 35.59 -2.48
N PRO A 447 13.50 35.56 -3.54
CA PRO A 447 14.93 35.78 -3.35
C PRO A 447 15.17 37.20 -2.83
N GLY A 448 16.14 37.34 -1.92
CA GLY A 448 16.53 38.63 -1.38
C GLY A 448 17.09 39.54 -2.47
N LYS A 449 16.67 40.80 -2.50
CA LYS A 449 17.35 41.83 -3.30
C LYS A 449 18.75 42.04 -2.72
N THR A 450 19.78 41.74 -3.48
CA THR A 450 21.11 42.33 -3.26
C THR A 450 21.03 43.82 -3.61
N SER A 451 21.34 44.69 -2.65
CA SER A 451 21.61 46.09 -2.97
C SER A 451 22.96 46.19 -3.67
N ARG A 452 23.10 47.19 -4.55
CA ARG A 452 24.40 47.82 -4.80
C ARG A 452 24.77 48.72 -3.62
#